data_AF-A0A9E6ZWH0-F1
#
_entry.id   AF-A0A9E6ZWH0-F1
#
_cell.length_a   1.000
_cell.length_b   1.000
_cell.length_c   1.000
_cell.angle_alpha   90.00
_cell.angle_beta   90.00
_cell.angle_gamma   90.00
#
_symmetry.space_group_name_H-M   'P 1'
#
loop_
_entity.id
_entity.type
_entity.pdbx_description
1 polymer ?
#
loop_
_entity_poly.entity_id
_entity_poly.type
_entity_poly.pdbx_seq_one_letter_code
_entity_poly.pdbx_strand_id
1 'polypeptide(L)'
;MELGLDPSLFWGLTLREITLMMEGAAERERRAYNDRAGLTWTGAALARAKRLPKLKTLLIPGRRAAPRPQTAQEQLAIFRQWAAVTASPARKR
;
A
#
# COMPACT_ATOMS: atom_id res chain seq x y z
N MET A 1 8.21 2.02 33.08
CA MET A 1 8.02 1.84 31.64
C MET A 1 8.55 3.10 30.98
N GLU A 2 9.70 2.99 30.31
CA GLU A 2 10.38 4.12 29.69
C GLU A 2 9.77 4.34 28.29
N LEU A 3 9.30 5.54 27.99
CA LEU A 3 8.54 5.84 26.76
C LEU A 3 9.42 5.98 25.50
N GLY A 4 10.73 5.72 25.61
CA GLY A 4 11.71 5.91 24.53
C GLY A 4 11.84 7.37 24.08
N LEU A 5 11.45 8.32 24.95
CA LEU A 5 11.58 9.75 24.74
C LEU A 5 12.93 10.21 25.31
N ASP A 6 13.63 11.08 24.58
CA ASP A 6 14.85 11.70 25.08
C ASP A 6 14.50 12.62 26.27
N PRO A 7 15.03 12.36 27.48
CA PRO A 7 14.77 13.18 28.66
C PRO A 7 15.20 14.65 28.49
N SER A 8 16.17 14.92 27.60
CA SER A 8 16.67 16.27 27.35
C SER A 8 15.59 17.20 26.76
N LEU A 9 14.58 16.62 26.09
CA LEU A 9 13.48 17.37 25.47
C LEU A 9 12.52 17.99 26.48
N PHE A 10 12.53 17.54 27.74
CA PHE A 10 11.64 18.06 28.79
C PHE A 10 11.77 19.57 28.98
N TRP A 11 12.99 20.11 28.89
CA TRP A 11 13.24 21.55 29.09
C TRP A 11 12.98 22.40 27.84
N GLY A 12 12.85 21.77 26.67
CA GLY A 12 12.67 22.46 25.38
C GLY A 12 11.26 22.41 24.81
N LEU A 13 10.39 21.56 25.37
CA LEU A 13 9.03 21.35 24.88
C LEU A 13 7.98 21.99 25.77
N THR A 14 6.89 22.41 25.15
CA THR A 14 5.67 22.82 25.84
C THR A 14 4.92 21.59 26.37
N LEU A 15 4.11 21.78 27.41
CA LEU A 15 3.27 20.71 27.97
C LEU A 15 2.39 20.04 26.90
N ARG A 16 1.88 20.81 25.94
CA ARG A 16 1.08 20.29 24.82
C ARG A 16 1.87 19.31 23.95
N GLU A 17 3.12 19.64 23.64
CA GLU A 17 3.99 18.80 22.82
C GLU A 17 4.35 17.51 23.56
N ILE A 18 4.66 17.61 24.85
CA ILE A 18 4.91 16.42 25.69
C ILE A 18 3.70 15.49 25.68
N THR A 19 2.49 16.02 25.89
CA THR A 19 1.26 15.20 25.83
C THR A 19 1.08 14.53 24.47
N LEU A 20 1.27 15.27 23.37
CA LEU A 20 1.16 14.71 22.03
C LEU A 20 2.17 13.59 21.77
N MET A 21 3.40 13.74 22.26
CA MET A 21 4.43 12.70 22.15
C MET A 21 4.06 11.45 22.97
N MET A 22 3.55 11.62 24.19
CA MET A 22 3.09 10.51 25.02
C MET A 22 1.91 9.77 24.40
N GLU A 23 0.94 10.51 23.84
CA GLU A 23 -0.19 9.93 23.10
C GLU A 23 0.30 9.14 21.88
N GLY A 24 1.24 9.70 21.11
CA GLY A 24 1.85 9.01 19.97
C GLY A 24 2.60 7.73 20.38
N ALA A 25 3.32 7.76 21.51
CA ALA A 25 4.01 6.59 22.06
C ALA A 25 3.01 5.50 22.49
N ALA A 26 1.96 5.88 23.21
CA ALA A 26 0.90 4.95 23.62
C ALA A 26 0.18 4.34 22.41
N GLU A 27 -0.12 5.15 21.39
CA GLU A 27 -0.75 4.69 20.16
C GLU A 27 0.14 3.75 19.36
N ARG A 28 1.46 4.01 19.31
CA ARG A 28 2.44 3.10 18.73
C ARG A 28 2.42 1.74 19.42
N GLU A 29 2.39 1.70 20.75
CA GLU A 29 2.36 0.44 21.49
C GLU A 29 1.04 -0.32 21.27
N ARG A 30 -0.10 0.39 21.25
CA ARG A 30 -1.40 -0.23 20.92
C ARG A 30 -1.39 -0.85 19.53
N ARG A 31 -0.85 -0.16 18.52
CA ARG A 31 -0.71 -0.70 17.16
C ARG A 31 0.17 -1.94 17.15
N ALA A 32 1.35 -1.88 17.79
CA ALA A 32 2.26 -3.02 17.87
C ALA A 32 1.62 -4.23 18.55
N TYR A 33 0.85 -4.01 19.63
CA TYR A 33 0.09 -5.08 20.29
C TYR A 33 -0.97 -5.68 19.36
N ASN A 34 -1.76 -4.85 18.70
CA ASN A 34 -2.80 -5.30 17.76
C ASN A 34 -2.22 -6.07 16.57
N ASP A 35 -1.08 -5.63 16.03
CA ASP A 35 -0.37 -6.31 14.95
C ASP A 35 0.06 -7.72 15.37
N ARG A 36 0.67 -7.85 16.56
CA ARG A 36 1.06 -9.16 17.12
C ARG A 36 -0.14 -10.06 17.39
N ALA A 37 -1.21 -9.51 17.96
CA ALA A 37 -2.45 -10.25 18.24
C ALA A 37 -3.10 -10.73 16.93
N GLY A 38 -3.16 -9.88 15.91
CA GLY A 38 -3.64 -10.20 14.57
C GLY A 38 -2.83 -11.31 13.92
N LEU A 39 -1.49 -11.22 13.96
CA LEU A 39 -0.59 -12.27 13.46
C LEU A 39 -0.85 -13.62 14.16
N THR A 40 -0.92 -13.61 15.49
CA THR A 40 -1.13 -14.82 16.29
C THR A 40 -2.49 -15.46 15.98
N TRP A 41 -3.54 -14.64 15.91
CA TRP A 41 -4.88 -15.12 15.59
C TRP A 41 -4.97 -15.68 14.17
N THR A 42 -4.42 -14.97 13.18
CA THR A 42 -4.42 -15.43 11.77
C THR A 42 -3.60 -16.71 11.59
N GLY A 43 -2.44 -16.82 12.22
CA GLY A 43 -1.63 -18.04 12.22
C GLY A 43 -2.41 -19.25 12.79
N ALA A 44 -3.05 -19.07 13.94
CA ALA A 44 -3.88 -20.12 14.55
C ALA A 44 -5.14 -20.44 13.72
N ALA A 45 -5.74 -19.45 13.06
CA ALA A 45 -6.89 -19.66 12.17
C ALA A 45 -6.49 -20.46 10.92
N LEU A 46 -5.35 -20.14 10.30
CA LEU A 46 -4.83 -20.86 9.14
C LEU A 46 -4.43 -22.30 9.49
N ALA A 47 -3.80 -22.52 10.64
CA ALA A 47 -3.45 -23.86 11.12
C ALA A 47 -4.68 -24.76 11.31
N ARG A 48 -5.83 -24.19 11.70
CA ARG A 48 -7.10 -24.90 11.89
C ARG A 48 -7.94 -25.01 10.61
N ALA A 49 -7.54 -24.36 9.52
CA ALA A 49 -8.34 -24.33 8.30
C ALA A 49 -8.29 -25.69 7.58
N LYS A 50 -9.47 -26.30 7.34
CA LYS A 50 -9.58 -27.56 6.57
C LYS A 50 -9.04 -27.43 5.14
N ARG A 51 -9.11 -26.24 4.55
CA ARG A 51 -8.55 -25.91 3.24
C ARG A 51 -7.87 -24.56 3.33
N LEU A 52 -6.63 -24.50 2.86
CA LEU A 52 -5.87 -23.26 2.87
C LEU A 52 -6.45 -22.27 1.83
N PRO A 53 -6.77 -21.02 2.21
CA PRO A 53 -7.20 -20.01 1.26
C PRO A 53 -6.08 -19.70 0.26
N LYS A 54 -6.46 -19.26 -0.95
CA LYS A 54 -5.48 -18.84 -1.96
C LYS A 54 -4.74 -17.60 -1.45
N LEU A 55 -3.41 -17.61 -1.44
CA LEU A 55 -2.60 -16.51 -0.89
C LEU A 55 -3.02 -15.11 -1.41
N LYS A 56 -3.32 -15.00 -2.71
CA LYS A 56 -3.75 -13.74 -3.34
C LYS A 56 -5.00 -13.10 -2.73
N THR A 57 -5.83 -13.84 -1.99
CA THR A 57 -7.02 -13.30 -1.32
C THR A 57 -6.72 -12.75 0.08
N LEU A 58 -5.55 -13.05 0.64
CA LEU A 58 -5.10 -12.56 1.94
C LEU A 58 -4.22 -11.30 1.83
N LEU A 59 -3.67 -11.04 0.65
CA LEU A 59 -2.84 -9.89 0.41
C LEU A 59 -3.72 -8.66 0.16
N ILE A 60 -3.34 -7.51 0.73
CA ILE A 60 -3.92 -6.23 0.36
C ILE A 60 -3.59 -6.02 -1.13
N PRO A 61 -4.59 -5.87 -2.01
CA PRO A 61 -4.31 -5.65 -3.42
C PRO A 61 -3.51 -4.36 -3.55
N GLY A 62 -2.38 -4.43 -4.27
CA GLY A 62 -1.65 -3.23 -4.64
C GLY A 62 -2.63 -2.25 -5.31
N ARG A 63 -2.45 -0.95 -5.06
CA ARG A 63 -3.27 0.11 -5.64
C ARG A 63 -3.04 0.16 -7.15
N ARG A 64 -3.63 -0.78 -7.89
CA ARG A 64 -3.58 -0.78 -9.35
C ARG A 64 -4.47 0.36 -9.79
N ALA A 65 -3.87 1.39 -10.38
CA ALA A 65 -4.65 2.47 -10.98
C ALA A 65 -5.68 1.83 -11.90
N ALA A 66 -6.96 2.17 -11.70
CA ALA A 66 -8.00 1.71 -12.58
C ALA A 66 -7.60 2.11 -14.01
N PRO A 67 -7.66 1.18 -15.00
CA PRO A 67 -7.33 1.53 -16.36
C PRO A 67 -8.22 2.71 -16.78
N ARG A 68 -7.58 3.82 -17.16
CA ARG A 68 -8.31 5.00 -17.64
C ARG A 68 -8.96 4.66 -18.98
N PRO A 69 -10.26 4.96 -19.19
CA PRO A 69 -10.87 4.82 -20.50
C PRO A 69 -10.12 5.69 -21.52
N GLN A 70 -9.86 5.14 -22.72
CA GLN A 70 -9.22 5.88 -23.81
C GLN A 70 -10.19 6.90 -24.39
N THR A 71 -9.69 8.08 -24.76
CA THR A 71 -10.49 9.08 -25.47
C THR A 71 -10.63 8.75 -26.96
N ALA A 72 -11.65 9.29 -27.63
CA ALA A 72 -11.82 9.10 -29.07
C ALA A 72 -10.61 9.60 -29.89
N GLN A 73 -9.92 10.64 -29.41
CA GLN A 73 -8.71 11.17 -30.05
C GLN A 73 -7.53 10.19 -29.93
N GLU A 74 -7.36 9.55 -28.77
CA GLU A 74 -6.34 8.53 -28.57
C GLU A 74 -6.58 7.32 -29.46
N GLN A 75 -7.83 6.87 -29.58
CA GLN A 75 -8.20 5.78 -30.48
C GLN A 75 -7.88 6.14 -31.94
N LEU A 76 -8.22 7.36 -32.38
CA LEU A 76 -7.91 7.81 -33.73
C LEU A 76 -6.39 7.89 -33.98
N ALA A 77 -5.60 8.32 -33.00
CA ALA A 77 -4.15 8.34 -33.10
C ALA A 77 -3.57 6.93 -33.30
N ILE A 78 -4.08 5.94 -32.57
CA ILE A 78 -3.71 4.53 -32.73
C ILE A 78 -4.06 4.05 -34.15
N PHE A 79 -5.27 4.34 -34.63
CA PHE A 79 -5.68 3.95 -35.98
C PHE A 79 -4.81 4.57 -37.07
N ARG A 80 -4.41 5.85 -36.92
CA ARG A 80 -3.50 6.52 -37.86
C ARG A 80 -2.12 5.87 -37.90
N GLN A 81 -1.57 5.50 -36.74
CA GLN A 81 -0.29 4.80 -36.68
C GLN A 81 -0.36 3.41 -37.32
N TRP A 82 -1.43 2.67 -37.09
CA TRP A 82 -1.67 1.40 -37.77
C TRP A 82 -1.77 1.55 -39.28
N ALA A 83 -2.55 2.52 -39.75
CA ALA A 83 -2.69 2.79 -41.19
C ALA A 83 -1.35 3.19 -41.83
N ALA A 84 -0.51 3.95 -41.13
CA ALA A 84 0.81 4.34 -41.64
C ALA A 84 1.76 3.14 -41.80
N VAL A 85 1.70 2.16 -40.88
CA VAL A 85 2.51 0.93 -40.96
C VAL A 85 2.01 0.02 -42.09
N THR A 86 0.69 -0.12 -42.26
CA THR A 86 0.12 -0.99 -43.30
C THR A 86 0.15 -0.37 -44.70
N ALA A 87 0.14 0.96 -44.81
CA ALA A 87 0.23 1.67 -46.08
C ALA A 87 1.68 1.84 -46.58
N SER A 88 2.70 1.48 -45.79
CA SER A 88 4.09 1.53 -46.23
C SER A 88 4.33 0.42 -47.27
N PRO A 89 4.70 0.75 -48.53
CA PRO A 89 4.96 -0.27 -49.53
C PRO A 89 6.16 -1.11 -49.09
N ALA A 90 6.01 -2.43 -49.11
CA ALA A 90 7.07 -3.38 -48.82
C ALA A 90 8.33 -2.98 -49.60
N ARG A 91 9.39 -2.61 -48.87
CA ARG A 91 10.67 -2.21 -49.44
C ARG A 91 11.22 -3.40 -50.24
N LYS A 92 11.05 -3.39 -51.56
CA LYS A 92 11.64 -4.41 -52.44
C LYS A 92 13.16 -4.33 -52.27
N ARG A 93 13.76 -5.45 -51.89
CA ARG A 93 15.20 -5.67 -51.83
C ARG A 93 15.79 -5.70 -53.23
#